data_AF-A0A521B5E4-F1
#
_entry.id   AF-A0A521B5E4-F1
#
_cell.length_a   1.000
_cell.length_b   1.000
_cell.length_c   1.000
_cell.angle_alpha   90.00
_cell.angle_beta   90.00
_cell.angle_gamma   90.00
#
_symmetry.space_group_name_H-M   'P 1'
#
loop_
_entity.id
_entity.type
_entity.pdbx_description
1 polymer ?
#
loop_
_entity_poly.entity_id
_entity_poly.type
_entity_poly.pdbx_seq_one_letter_code
_entity_poly.pdbx_strand_id
1 'polypeptide(L)'
;MKHIYHLSIVVILLFHIGITLAGAQDKVELRFNNEGTFKIAQITDTHWNNSSDEYKKTEETIRIVLRAEKPDLAVLTGDIVTADPAKEGWLSLAKIFEEEKIPWAVTLGNHDAEPDVTRNGIFEILEGLPYFVGEAGDVHGAGNYALPVKGAKGNSTAAVLYCIDSNDYSSNPMISNYDWIRFDQIAWYRNKSDEFTAANNQMPLPSLAFFHIPLIEYNEIVGAETTVGDQYEGVASADINSGMFASFIDKNDVIGVFVGHDHDNNYIGIHKGIGLAFGQRSGFQAYGQLEPGCRIIRMHEGDFSYDTWIRTPSGTDHMYYFPSGLAAYDENTEFSPAKNVGKVKPGVKYKYFEGEFSSTDELSGQTPKKTGLISNISLAEADVTDYFGFEYNALINIPVKGLYRFYTYSDDGSKLLIDGKVVVDNDGSHSAKREEGVIALDKGFHEFKLLYFESYMGEKLEVGFSSVKIRECIIPDSFFFVEE
;
A
#
# COMPACT_ATOMS: atom_id res chain seq x y z
N MET A 1 96.21 35.42 -1.02
CA MET A 1 95.09 36.36 -0.75
C MET A 1 93.80 35.67 -1.16
N LYS A 2 92.83 35.52 -0.24
CA LYS A 2 91.36 35.72 -0.41
C LYS A 2 90.69 35.10 -1.67
N HIS A 3 89.61 34.33 -1.67
CA HIS A 3 88.51 34.06 -0.73
C HIS A 3 87.80 32.75 -1.14
N ILE A 4 87.19 32.09 -0.14
CA ILE A 4 86.18 31.04 -0.25
C ILE A 4 84.85 31.65 -0.69
N TYR A 5 84.10 31.01 -1.61
CA TYR A 5 82.62 30.99 -1.58
C TYR A 5 82.09 29.66 -2.13
N HIS A 6 81.36 28.95 -1.27
CA HIS A 6 80.52 27.79 -1.61
C HIS A 6 79.30 28.25 -2.41
N LEU A 7 79.03 27.58 -3.54
CA LEU A 7 77.80 27.73 -4.29
C LEU A 7 76.86 26.57 -3.92
N SER A 8 75.88 26.85 -3.06
CA SER A 8 74.78 25.94 -2.76
C SER A 8 73.76 25.99 -3.88
N ILE A 9 73.57 24.88 -4.60
CA ILE A 9 72.47 24.70 -5.55
C ILE A 9 71.21 24.34 -4.74
N VAL A 10 70.25 25.25 -4.71
CA VAL A 10 68.89 25.01 -4.19
C VAL A 10 68.07 24.46 -5.34
N VAL A 11 67.73 23.16 -5.29
CA VAL A 11 66.74 22.54 -6.16
C VAL A 11 65.36 22.80 -5.56
N ILE A 12 64.59 23.70 -6.17
CA ILE A 12 63.17 23.92 -5.83
C ILE A 12 62.36 22.84 -6.56
N LEU A 13 61.98 21.79 -5.82
CA LEU A 13 61.00 20.79 -6.25
C LEU A 13 59.59 21.36 -6.03
N LEU A 14 58.97 21.87 -7.10
CA LEU A 14 57.54 22.21 -7.13
C LEU A 14 56.71 20.92 -7.18
N PHE A 15 56.25 20.44 -6.02
CA PHE A 15 55.21 19.43 -5.93
C PHE A 15 53.86 20.06 -6.34
N HIS A 16 53.44 19.83 -7.58
CA HIS A 16 52.05 20.02 -7.98
C HIS A 16 51.25 18.79 -7.51
N ILE A 17 50.74 18.86 -6.28
CA ILE A 17 49.72 17.94 -5.81
C ILE A 17 48.37 18.48 -6.32
N GLY A 18 48.02 18.10 -7.55
CA GLY A 18 46.65 18.18 -8.02
C GLY A 18 45.85 17.06 -7.37
N ILE A 19 45.23 17.34 -6.22
CA ILE A 19 44.20 16.45 -5.66
C ILE A 19 42.91 16.74 -6.42
N THR A 20 42.61 15.95 -7.44
CA THR A 20 41.24 15.72 -7.87
C THR A 20 40.62 14.71 -6.90
N LEU A 21 40.09 15.21 -5.78
CA LEU A 21 39.09 14.46 -5.00
C LEU A 21 37.73 14.71 -5.68
N ALA A 22 37.48 14.01 -6.79
CA ALA A 22 36.11 13.64 -7.09
C ALA A 22 35.79 12.53 -6.08
N GLY A 23 35.17 12.89 -4.96
CA GLY A 23 34.67 11.90 -4.02
C GLY A 23 33.66 11.02 -4.74
N ALA A 24 33.95 9.72 -4.88
CA ALA A 24 32.92 8.77 -5.25
C ALA A 24 31.86 8.84 -4.14
N GLN A 25 30.66 9.30 -4.47
CA GLN A 25 29.53 9.23 -3.56
C GLN A 25 29.24 7.74 -3.35
N ASP A 26 29.38 7.26 -2.10
CA ASP A 26 29.00 5.89 -1.78
C ASP A 26 27.53 5.70 -2.20
N LYS A 27 27.27 4.68 -3.03
CA LYS A 27 25.93 4.37 -3.51
C LYS A 27 25.05 4.09 -2.30
N VAL A 28 24.00 4.89 -2.11
CA VAL A 28 23.08 4.74 -0.99
C VAL A 28 22.42 3.36 -1.08
N GLU A 29 22.55 2.56 -0.01
CA GLU A 29 21.88 1.27 0.10
C GLU A 29 20.59 1.43 0.90
N LEU A 30 19.46 1.11 0.27
CA LEU A 30 18.15 1.13 0.93
C LEU A 30 17.98 -0.11 1.82
N ARG A 31 17.49 0.09 3.05
CA ARG A 31 17.46 -0.96 4.06
C ARG A 31 16.35 -0.74 5.08
N PHE A 32 15.64 -1.81 5.45
CA PHE A 32 14.75 -1.83 6.61
C PHE A 32 15.51 -1.46 7.90
N ASN A 33 14.91 -0.64 8.77
CA ASN A 33 15.52 -0.30 10.04
C ASN A 33 15.52 -1.48 11.03
N ASN A 34 16.12 -1.29 12.21
CA ASN A 34 16.26 -2.36 13.21
C ASN A 34 14.92 -2.85 13.78
N GLU A 35 13.86 -2.05 13.61
CA GLU A 35 12.48 -2.37 13.95
C GLU A 35 11.77 -3.16 12.84
N GLY A 36 12.44 -3.43 11.72
CA GLY A 36 11.88 -4.16 10.58
C GLY A 36 10.92 -3.31 9.75
N THR A 37 11.09 -1.99 9.72
CA THR A 37 10.24 -1.08 8.94
C THR A 37 11.04 -0.28 7.91
N PHE A 38 10.41 0.04 6.78
CA PHE A 38 10.97 0.92 5.75
C PHE A 38 9.93 1.95 5.37
N LYS A 39 10.23 3.23 5.62
CA LYS A 39 9.29 4.35 5.45
C LYS A 39 9.60 5.14 4.18
N ILE A 40 8.60 5.34 3.35
CA ILE A 40 8.66 6.11 2.11
C ILE A 40 7.76 7.34 2.25
N ALA A 41 8.26 8.51 1.83
CA ALA A 41 7.42 9.68 1.57
C ALA A 41 7.18 9.80 0.05
N GLN A 42 5.95 9.60 -0.37
CA GLN A 42 5.52 9.87 -1.75
C GLN A 42 5.22 11.36 -1.90
N ILE A 43 6.03 12.02 -2.72
CA ILE A 43 5.87 13.43 -3.10
C ILE A 43 5.37 13.45 -4.53
N THR A 44 4.34 14.22 -4.85
CA THR A 44 3.76 14.19 -6.19
C THR A 44 3.23 15.56 -6.57
N ASP A 45 3.18 15.87 -7.86
CA ASP A 45 2.48 17.05 -8.38
C ASP A 45 2.97 18.34 -7.69
N THR A 46 4.30 18.51 -7.60
CA THR A 46 4.87 19.73 -7.02
C THR A 46 4.70 20.92 -7.94
N HIS A 47 4.59 20.69 -9.26
CA HIS A 47 4.49 21.72 -10.30
C HIS A 47 5.51 22.85 -10.09
N TRP A 48 6.73 22.45 -9.79
CA TRP A 48 7.77 23.30 -9.25
C TRP A 48 8.20 24.34 -10.27
N ASN A 49 8.10 25.61 -9.87
CA ASN A 49 8.45 26.75 -10.69
C ASN A 49 9.20 27.81 -9.88
N ASN A 50 10.51 27.94 -10.13
CA ASN A 50 11.40 28.89 -9.45
C ASN A 50 11.04 30.36 -9.67
N SER A 51 10.24 30.66 -10.69
CA SER A 51 9.79 32.03 -10.99
C SER A 51 8.59 32.47 -10.13
N SER A 52 7.97 31.55 -9.39
CA SER A 52 6.82 31.82 -8.52
C SER A 52 7.22 31.77 -7.04
N ASP A 53 6.63 32.60 -6.17
CA ASP A 53 6.87 32.47 -4.73
C ASP A 53 6.22 31.21 -4.12
N GLU A 54 5.33 30.53 -4.86
CA GLU A 54 4.65 29.30 -4.41
C GLU A 54 5.62 28.12 -4.22
N TYR A 55 6.74 28.04 -4.97
CA TYR A 55 7.70 26.93 -4.78
C TYR A 55 8.29 26.93 -3.37
N LYS A 56 8.42 28.10 -2.72
CA LYS A 56 8.94 28.21 -1.35
C LYS A 56 7.97 27.61 -0.33
N LYS A 57 6.67 27.75 -0.56
CA LYS A 57 5.65 27.11 0.28
C LYS A 57 5.66 25.59 0.06
N THR A 58 5.79 25.16 -1.19
CA THR A 58 5.98 23.73 -1.55
C THR A 58 7.23 23.17 -0.84
N GLU A 59 8.35 23.89 -0.88
CA GLU A 59 9.59 23.54 -0.18
C GLU A 59 9.36 23.39 1.34
N GLU A 60 8.70 24.36 1.95
CA GLU A 60 8.40 24.35 3.38
C GLU A 60 7.52 23.15 3.75
N THR A 61 6.46 22.85 2.98
CA THR A 61 5.62 21.67 3.16
C THR A 61 6.44 20.39 3.11
N ILE A 62 7.23 20.18 2.05
CA ILE A 62 8.06 18.98 1.91
C ILE A 62 9.00 18.83 3.10
N ARG A 63 9.69 19.90 3.52
CA ARG A 63 10.60 19.85 4.66
C ARG A 63 9.88 19.55 5.98
N ILE A 64 8.70 20.10 6.21
CA ILE A 64 7.89 19.79 7.40
C ILE A 64 7.56 18.31 7.43
N VAL A 65 7.07 17.77 6.32
CA VAL A 65 6.74 16.34 6.18
C VAL A 65 7.99 15.48 6.43
N LEU A 66 9.09 15.74 5.72
CA LEU A 66 10.33 14.96 5.83
C LEU A 66 10.88 14.96 7.25
N ARG A 67 10.84 16.10 7.96
CA ARG A 67 11.33 16.21 9.34
C ARG A 67 10.42 15.54 10.35
N ALA A 68 9.10 15.62 10.15
CA ALA A 68 8.12 14.98 11.00
C ALA A 68 8.17 13.44 10.85
N GLU A 69 8.28 12.97 9.61
CA GLU A 69 8.16 11.55 9.29
C GLU A 69 9.49 10.82 9.28
N LYS A 70 10.60 11.50 8.96
CA LYS A 70 11.94 10.91 8.84
C LYS A 70 11.91 9.65 7.96
N PRO A 71 11.47 9.75 6.70
CA PRO A 71 11.41 8.60 5.81
C PRO A 71 12.82 8.09 5.49
N ASP A 72 12.91 6.80 5.16
CA ASP A 72 14.14 6.17 4.66
C ASP A 72 14.37 6.46 3.16
N LEU A 73 13.30 6.83 2.44
CA LEU A 73 13.32 7.21 1.02
C LEU A 73 12.19 8.22 0.72
N ALA A 74 12.47 9.20 -0.14
CA ALA A 74 11.43 9.97 -0.83
C ALA A 74 11.26 9.44 -2.27
N VAL A 75 10.01 9.19 -2.69
CA VAL A 75 9.70 8.82 -4.09
C VAL A 75 8.83 9.90 -4.69
N LEU A 76 9.32 10.50 -5.77
CA LEU A 76 8.65 11.59 -6.47
C LEU A 76 7.86 10.98 -7.64
N THR A 77 6.53 11.11 -7.64
CA THR A 77 5.65 10.40 -8.59
C THR A 77 5.08 11.30 -9.69
N GLY A 78 5.95 12.01 -10.39
CA GLY A 78 5.63 12.79 -11.59
C GLY A 78 5.04 14.18 -11.33
N ASP A 79 5.09 14.99 -12.40
CA ASP A 79 4.75 16.42 -12.42
C ASP A 79 5.49 17.22 -11.35
N ILE A 80 6.79 17.00 -11.32
CA ILE A 80 7.69 17.56 -10.33
C ILE A 80 8.12 18.96 -10.74
N VAL A 81 8.81 19.09 -11.88
CA VAL A 81 9.29 20.40 -12.39
C VAL A 81 8.62 20.67 -13.73
N THR A 82 7.75 21.68 -13.75
CA THR A 82 6.85 21.93 -14.89
C THR A 82 7.05 23.32 -15.50
N ALA A 83 8.19 23.97 -15.21
CA ALA A 83 8.48 25.31 -15.71
C ALA A 83 9.96 25.51 -16.08
N ASP A 84 10.19 26.42 -17.02
CA ASP A 84 11.52 26.87 -17.42
C ASP A 84 12.17 27.79 -16.37
N PRO A 85 13.51 27.76 -16.22
CA PRO A 85 14.44 26.76 -16.77
C PRO A 85 14.39 25.44 -15.97
N ALA A 86 14.23 24.31 -16.65
CA ALA A 86 13.96 23.03 -16.00
C ALA A 86 15.14 22.57 -15.14
N LYS A 87 16.37 22.73 -15.63
CA LYS A 87 17.59 22.32 -14.92
C LYS A 87 17.72 23.01 -13.57
N GLU A 88 17.51 24.32 -13.53
CA GLU A 88 17.53 25.12 -12.30
C GLU A 88 16.41 24.70 -11.35
N GLY A 89 15.22 24.36 -11.89
CA GLY A 89 14.12 23.77 -11.13
C GLY A 89 14.55 22.47 -10.44
N TRP A 90 15.02 21.49 -11.21
CA TRP A 90 15.47 20.19 -10.69
C TRP A 90 16.60 20.31 -9.67
N LEU A 91 17.62 21.14 -9.92
CA LEU A 91 18.72 21.37 -8.99
C LEU A 91 18.24 22.03 -7.68
N SER A 92 17.28 22.96 -7.77
CA SER A 92 16.73 23.62 -6.58
C SER A 92 15.90 22.68 -5.71
N LEU A 93 15.11 21.80 -6.33
CA LEU A 93 14.32 20.79 -5.64
C LEU A 93 15.22 19.69 -5.03
N ALA A 94 16.23 19.22 -5.77
CA ALA A 94 17.19 18.22 -5.29
C ALA A 94 17.93 18.67 -4.01
N LYS A 95 18.15 19.99 -3.86
CA LYS A 95 18.80 20.57 -2.68
C LYS A 95 18.04 20.30 -1.38
N ILE A 96 16.72 20.11 -1.43
CA ILE A 96 15.93 19.72 -0.25
C ILE A 96 16.45 18.39 0.30
N PHE A 97 16.59 17.39 -0.56
CA PHE A 97 17.01 16.04 -0.18
C PHE A 97 18.48 15.97 0.21
N GLU A 98 19.35 16.79 -0.41
CA GLU A 98 20.73 16.97 0.03
C GLU A 98 20.81 17.49 1.48
N GLU A 99 20.05 18.55 1.79
CA GLU A 99 20.10 19.20 3.10
C GLU A 99 19.42 18.37 4.20
N GLU A 100 18.29 17.73 3.89
CA GLU A 100 17.60 16.82 4.81
C GLU A 100 18.28 15.43 4.88
N LYS A 101 19.25 15.16 3.98
CA LYS A 101 20.00 13.89 3.86
C LYS A 101 19.11 12.67 3.62
N ILE A 102 18.11 12.84 2.76
CA ILE A 102 17.10 11.83 2.45
C ILE A 102 17.40 11.24 1.08
N PRO A 103 17.61 9.91 0.97
CA PRO A 103 17.61 9.21 -0.31
C PRO A 103 16.36 9.54 -1.11
N TRP A 104 16.47 9.75 -2.43
CA TRP A 104 15.31 10.08 -3.23
C TRP A 104 15.35 9.49 -4.64
N ALA A 105 14.17 9.16 -5.15
CA ALA A 105 13.93 8.56 -6.46
C ALA A 105 12.80 9.32 -7.17
N VAL A 106 12.71 9.20 -8.48
CA VAL A 106 11.69 9.90 -9.30
C VAL A 106 11.12 9.02 -10.41
N THR A 107 9.81 9.10 -10.60
CA THR A 107 9.14 8.81 -11.86
C THR A 107 8.62 10.11 -12.45
N LEU A 108 8.54 10.17 -13.77
CA LEU A 108 8.18 11.37 -14.51
C LEU A 108 6.69 11.36 -14.88
N GLY A 109 6.06 12.52 -14.84
CA GLY A 109 4.70 12.76 -15.26
C GLY A 109 4.60 13.35 -16.67
N ASN A 110 3.40 13.71 -17.09
CA ASN A 110 3.16 14.27 -18.42
C ASN A 110 3.69 15.71 -18.56
N HIS A 111 3.81 16.47 -17.46
CA HIS A 111 4.30 17.85 -17.50
C HIS A 111 5.83 17.98 -17.36
N ASP A 112 6.55 16.97 -16.85
CA ASP A 112 7.98 17.10 -16.54
C ASP A 112 8.87 17.37 -17.75
N ALA A 113 8.46 16.93 -18.94
CA ALA A 113 9.21 17.11 -20.19
C ALA A 113 8.56 18.12 -21.17
N GLU A 114 7.59 18.91 -20.70
CA GLU A 114 7.07 20.08 -21.42
C GLU A 114 8.03 21.29 -21.41
N PRO A 115 8.79 21.55 -20.32
CA PRO A 115 9.83 22.58 -20.28
C PRO A 115 10.98 22.33 -21.27
N ASP A 116 12.02 23.16 -21.18
CA ASP A 116 13.24 23.11 -21.98
C ASP A 116 14.17 21.88 -21.78
N VAL A 117 13.61 20.69 -21.47
CA VAL A 117 14.34 19.43 -21.24
C VAL A 117 13.55 18.19 -21.69
N THR A 118 14.25 17.16 -22.18
CA THR A 118 13.63 15.87 -22.51
C THR A 118 13.61 14.95 -21.29
N ARG A 119 12.76 13.91 -21.28
CA ARG A 119 12.74 12.88 -20.20
C ARG A 119 14.12 12.30 -19.89
N ASN A 120 14.89 11.91 -20.92
CA ASN A 120 16.27 11.44 -20.74
C ASN A 120 17.21 12.55 -20.25
N GLY A 121 17.04 13.77 -20.76
CA GLY A 121 17.81 14.94 -20.29
C GLY A 121 17.56 15.26 -18.82
N ILE A 122 16.37 14.95 -18.28
CA ILE A 122 16.10 15.05 -16.84
C ILE A 122 17.02 14.08 -16.09
N PHE A 123 17.04 12.80 -16.46
CA PHE A 123 17.93 11.84 -15.80
C PHE A 123 19.42 12.17 -15.96
N GLU A 124 19.84 12.77 -17.08
CA GLU A 124 21.21 13.31 -17.22
C GLU A 124 21.53 14.44 -16.21
N ILE A 125 20.52 15.20 -15.78
CA ILE A 125 20.67 16.22 -14.72
C ILE A 125 20.71 15.56 -13.34
N LEU A 126 19.89 14.53 -13.11
CA LEU A 126 19.70 13.91 -11.80
C LEU A 126 20.80 12.91 -11.42
N GLU A 127 21.34 12.20 -12.41
CA GLU A 127 22.38 11.20 -12.20
C GLU A 127 23.63 11.82 -11.56
N GLY A 128 24.01 11.27 -10.40
CA GLY A 128 25.16 11.77 -9.63
C GLY A 128 24.84 12.92 -8.67
N LEU A 129 23.59 13.38 -8.58
CA LEU A 129 23.19 14.31 -7.52
C LEU A 129 23.23 13.63 -6.14
N PRO A 130 23.49 14.40 -5.07
CA PRO A 130 23.46 13.90 -3.70
C PRO A 130 22.16 13.16 -3.39
N TYR A 131 22.29 11.97 -2.80
CA TYR A 131 21.19 11.12 -2.36
C TYR A 131 20.22 10.60 -3.45
N PHE A 132 20.42 10.93 -4.73
CA PHE A 132 19.61 10.38 -5.81
C PHE A 132 19.92 8.89 -6.02
N VAL A 133 18.89 8.05 -6.11
CA VAL A 133 19.03 6.59 -6.26
C VAL A 133 18.35 6.01 -7.51
N GLY A 134 17.70 6.84 -8.33
CA GLY A 134 17.06 6.42 -9.58
C GLY A 134 18.03 6.28 -10.76
N GLU A 135 17.52 5.78 -11.88
CA GLU A 135 18.27 5.64 -13.14
C GLU A 135 17.32 5.80 -14.34
N ALA A 136 17.85 6.17 -15.52
CA ALA A 136 17.03 6.39 -16.71
C ALA A 136 16.35 5.12 -17.25
N GLY A 137 16.95 3.94 -17.05
CA GLY A 137 16.48 2.70 -17.68
C GLY A 137 16.72 2.64 -19.19
N ASP A 138 16.32 1.53 -19.83
CA ASP A 138 16.63 1.22 -21.23
C ASP A 138 15.42 0.74 -22.07
N VAL A 139 14.21 0.86 -21.53
CA VAL A 139 12.94 0.58 -22.21
C VAL A 139 12.19 1.88 -22.52
N HIS A 140 11.05 1.80 -23.21
CA HIS A 140 10.24 2.97 -23.58
C HIS A 140 10.03 3.96 -22.42
N GLY A 141 10.09 5.26 -22.74
CA GLY A 141 10.10 6.33 -21.73
C GLY A 141 11.49 6.56 -21.12
N ALA A 142 11.53 7.11 -19.91
CA ALA A 142 12.70 7.22 -19.04
C ALA A 142 12.28 7.13 -17.57
N GLY A 143 13.09 6.49 -16.74
CA GLY A 143 12.79 6.26 -15.32
C GLY A 143 12.13 4.92 -15.02
N ASN A 144 12.38 3.90 -15.85
CA ASN A 144 11.96 2.52 -15.59
C ASN A 144 13.08 1.76 -14.86
N TYR A 145 12.96 1.58 -13.54
CA TYR A 145 13.98 0.95 -12.72
C TYR A 145 13.42 0.28 -11.46
N ALA A 146 14.21 -0.62 -10.87
CA ALA A 146 13.85 -1.35 -9.66
C ALA A 146 14.85 -1.04 -8.53
N LEU A 147 14.32 -0.66 -7.37
CA LEU A 147 15.09 -0.37 -6.17
C LEU A 147 14.96 -1.53 -5.16
N PRO A 148 15.97 -2.39 -5.01
CA PRO A 148 15.96 -3.43 -3.99
C PRO A 148 16.18 -2.83 -2.60
N VAL A 149 15.31 -3.18 -1.65
CA VAL A 149 15.45 -2.81 -0.23
C VAL A 149 16.01 -4.01 0.53
N LYS A 150 17.13 -3.82 1.22
CA LYS A 150 17.79 -4.86 2.03
C LYS A 150 17.05 -5.09 3.35
N GLY A 151 17.04 -6.33 3.81
CA GLY A 151 16.53 -6.66 5.15
C GLY A 151 17.29 -5.93 6.26
N ALA A 152 16.71 -5.82 7.46
CA ALA A 152 17.34 -5.13 8.58
C ALA A 152 18.69 -5.77 8.97
N LYS A 153 18.83 -7.08 8.70
CA LYS A 153 20.03 -7.86 8.98
C LYS A 153 20.53 -8.55 7.72
N GLY A 154 21.84 -8.45 7.46
CA GLY A 154 22.49 -9.10 6.32
C GLY A 154 22.31 -8.34 5.00
N ASN A 155 22.60 -9.00 3.86
CA ASN A 155 22.63 -8.34 2.55
C ASN A 155 21.56 -8.86 1.57
N SER A 156 20.62 -9.68 2.06
CA SER A 156 19.51 -10.17 1.27
C SER A 156 18.52 -9.05 0.98
N THR A 157 17.96 -9.04 -0.23
CA THR A 157 16.84 -8.18 -0.58
C THR A 157 15.58 -8.71 0.10
N ALA A 158 14.83 -7.83 0.75
CA ALA A 158 13.60 -8.14 1.48
C ALA A 158 12.35 -7.53 0.84
N ALA A 159 12.50 -6.48 0.02
CA ALA A 159 11.43 -5.87 -0.75
C ALA A 159 11.98 -5.22 -2.04
N VAL A 160 11.10 -4.91 -2.99
CA VAL A 160 11.47 -4.22 -4.24
C VAL A 160 10.50 -3.07 -4.50
N LEU A 161 11.02 -1.90 -4.87
CA LEU A 161 10.22 -0.76 -5.34
C LEU A 161 10.41 -0.63 -6.85
N TYR A 162 9.33 -0.71 -7.61
CA TYR A 162 9.34 -0.52 -9.05
C TYR A 162 8.95 0.91 -9.38
N CYS A 163 9.85 1.66 -9.99
CA CYS A 163 9.59 2.96 -10.58
C CYS A 163 9.34 2.75 -12.08
N ILE A 164 8.19 3.18 -12.57
CA ILE A 164 7.75 2.94 -13.95
C ILE A 164 7.39 4.28 -14.57
N ASP A 165 7.83 4.47 -15.81
CA ASP A 165 7.39 5.60 -16.61
C ASP A 165 5.97 5.33 -17.14
N SER A 166 4.95 6.04 -16.65
CA SER A 166 3.58 5.94 -17.19
C SER A 166 3.38 6.68 -18.51
N ASN A 167 4.45 7.25 -19.07
CA ASN A 167 4.51 8.08 -20.26
C ASN A 167 3.79 9.44 -20.06
N ASP A 168 3.39 10.08 -21.15
CA ASP A 168 2.83 11.44 -21.18
C ASP A 168 1.46 11.48 -21.91
N TYR A 169 1.39 12.17 -23.05
CA TYR A 169 0.20 12.27 -23.88
C TYR A 169 0.28 11.27 -25.03
N SER A 170 -0.86 10.66 -25.35
CA SER A 170 -0.94 9.76 -26.49
C SER A 170 -0.66 10.50 -27.79
N SER A 171 0.15 9.89 -28.66
CA SER A 171 0.33 10.36 -30.04
C SER A 171 -0.96 10.34 -30.88
N ASN A 172 -2.01 9.66 -30.41
CA ASN A 172 -3.33 9.65 -31.03
C ASN A 172 -4.43 9.92 -29.99
N PRO A 173 -4.83 11.20 -29.79
CA PRO A 173 -5.83 11.59 -28.80
C PRO A 173 -7.24 11.07 -29.11
N MET A 174 -7.49 10.52 -30.31
CA MET A 174 -8.77 9.87 -30.64
C MET A 174 -8.90 8.46 -30.05
N ILE A 175 -7.78 7.87 -29.62
CA ILE A 175 -7.75 6.55 -28.97
C ILE A 175 -7.74 6.71 -27.46
N SER A 176 -6.87 7.59 -26.96
CA SER A 176 -6.86 8.01 -25.57
C SER A 176 -6.13 9.35 -25.46
N ASN A 177 -6.50 10.19 -24.49
CA ASN A 177 -5.80 11.44 -24.24
C ASN A 177 -4.39 11.20 -23.66
N TYR A 178 -4.30 10.33 -22.66
CA TYR A 178 -3.05 9.97 -22.01
C TYR A 178 -2.46 8.70 -22.62
N ASP A 179 -1.14 8.61 -22.62
CA ASP A 179 -0.47 7.40 -23.09
C ASP A 179 -0.53 6.28 -22.03
N TRP A 180 -0.28 5.05 -22.45
CA TRP A 180 -0.31 3.87 -21.57
C TRP A 180 1.08 3.23 -21.44
N ILE A 181 1.29 2.52 -20.33
CA ILE A 181 2.52 1.73 -20.12
C ILE A 181 2.65 0.68 -21.23
N ARG A 182 3.77 0.71 -21.96
CA ARG A 182 4.01 -0.08 -23.17
C ARG A 182 4.39 -1.53 -22.87
N PHE A 183 4.27 -2.38 -23.88
CA PHE A 183 4.52 -3.82 -23.73
C PHE A 183 5.97 -4.16 -23.37
N ASP A 184 6.95 -3.39 -23.83
CA ASP A 184 8.35 -3.57 -23.46
C ASP A 184 8.61 -3.16 -22.00
N GLN A 185 7.96 -2.12 -21.51
CA GLN A 185 7.97 -1.75 -20.08
C GLN A 185 7.33 -2.84 -19.21
N ILE A 186 6.18 -3.39 -19.63
CA ILE A 186 5.53 -4.53 -18.96
C ILE A 186 6.46 -5.75 -18.96
N ALA A 187 7.07 -6.06 -20.10
CA ALA A 187 8.00 -7.19 -20.22
C ALA A 187 9.22 -6.99 -19.31
N TRP A 188 9.76 -5.78 -19.24
CA TRP A 188 10.85 -5.42 -18.33
C TRP A 188 10.47 -5.65 -16.86
N TYR A 189 9.30 -5.16 -16.42
CA TYR A 189 8.83 -5.40 -15.05
C TYR A 189 8.71 -6.89 -14.76
N ARG A 190 8.06 -7.66 -15.65
CA ARG A 190 7.87 -9.10 -15.46
C ARG A 190 9.21 -9.83 -15.35
N ASN A 191 10.18 -9.48 -16.18
CA ASN A 191 11.53 -10.04 -16.13
C ASN A 191 12.24 -9.69 -14.81
N LYS A 192 12.14 -8.45 -14.34
CA LYS A 192 12.74 -8.04 -13.05
C LYS A 192 12.11 -8.77 -11.87
N SER A 193 10.79 -8.92 -11.88
CA SER A 193 10.06 -9.70 -10.89
C SER A 193 10.52 -11.17 -10.87
N ASP A 194 10.71 -11.79 -12.04
CA ASP A 194 11.27 -13.14 -12.16
C ASP A 194 12.71 -13.24 -11.63
N GLU A 195 13.56 -12.26 -11.93
CA GLU A 195 14.93 -12.20 -11.42
C GLU A 195 14.97 -12.16 -9.88
N PHE A 196 14.18 -11.28 -9.26
CA PHE A 196 14.11 -11.15 -7.80
C PHE A 196 13.50 -12.38 -7.14
N THR A 197 12.45 -12.95 -7.73
CA THR A 197 11.81 -14.19 -7.26
C THR A 197 12.80 -15.36 -7.31
N ALA A 198 13.53 -15.50 -8.42
CA ALA A 198 14.54 -16.54 -8.56
C ALA A 198 15.69 -16.38 -7.53
N ALA A 199 16.12 -15.14 -7.28
CA ALA A 199 17.13 -14.83 -6.27
C ALA A 199 16.65 -15.08 -4.82
N ASN A 200 15.34 -15.11 -4.59
CA ASN A 200 14.71 -15.35 -3.30
C ASN A 200 14.09 -16.76 -3.19
N ASN A 201 14.83 -17.78 -3.65
CA ASN A 201 14.40 -19.19 -3.57
C ASN A 201 13.04 -19.48 -4.20
N GLN A 202 12.74 -18.85 -5.35
CA GLN A 202 11.47 -18.96 -6.07
C GLN A 202 10.27 -18.41 -5.29
N MET A 203 10.50 -17.56 -4.27
CA MET A 203 9.45 -16.87 -3.53
C MET A 203 9.43 -15.41 -3.95
N PRO A 204 8.27 -14.86 -4.38
CA PRO A 204 8.18 -13.43 -4.68
C PRO A 204 8.49 -12.60 -3.42
N LEU A 205 9.02 -11.39 -3.64
CA LEU A 205 9.27 -10.41 -2.58
C LEU A 205 8.12 -9.40 -2.53
N PRO A 206 7.71 -8.93 -1.34
CA PRO A 206 6.73 -7.87 -1.25
C PRO A 206 7.24 -6.63 -1.98
N SER A 207 6.44 -6.12 -2.91
CA SER A 207 6.86 -5.05 -3.80
C SER A 207 5.82 -3.94 -3.90
N LEU A 208 6.27 -2.70 -4.15
CA LEU A 208 5.40 -1.56 -4.44
C LEU A 208 5.74 -1.00 -5.83
N ALA A 209 4.73 -0.52 -6.54
CA ALA A 209 4.92 0.16 -7.83
C ALA A 209 4.58 1.65 -7.69
N PHE A 210 5.39 2.48 -8.34
CA PHE A 210 5.25 3.94 -8.39
C PHE A 210 5.27 4.38 -9.84
N PHE A 211 4.30 5.19 -10.25
CA PHE A 211 4.24 5.86 -11.55
C PHE A 211 3.25 7.02 -11.47
N HIS A 212 3.10 7.82 -12.52
CA HIS A 212 2.36 9.08 -12.41
C HIS A 212 0.88 8.95 -12.79
N ILE A 213 0.58 8.50 -14.03
CA ILE A 213 -0.77 8.42 -14.58
C ILE A 213 -1.45 7.12 -14.07
N PRO A 214 -2.66 7.19 -13.47
CA PRO A 214 -3.34 6.02 -12.91
C PRO A 214 -3.67 4.98 -13.99
N LEU A 215 -3.73 3.71 -13.57
CA LEU A 215 -4.29 2.65 -14.41
C LEU A 215 -5.82 2.75 -14.45
N ILE A 216 -6.44 2.21 -15.51
CA ILE A 216 -7.90 2.23 -15.67
C ILE A 216 -8.63 1.55 -14.50
N GLU A 217 -8.00 0.56 -13.84
CA GLU A 217 -8.53 -0.16 -12.68
C GLU A 217 -8.76 0.72 -11.44
N TYR A 218 -8.19 1.94 -11.38
CA TYR A 218 -8.53 2.87 -10.30
C TYR A 218 -10.02 3.24 -10.29
N ASN A 219 -10.70 3.20 -11.45
CA ASN A 219 -12.15 3.39 -11.53
C ASN A 219 -12.94 2.33 -10.77
N GLU A 220 -12.38 1.13 -10.54
CA GLU A 220 -13.07 0.02 -9.88
C GLU A 220 -13.17 0.17 -8.35
N ILE A 221 -12.41 1.11 -7.79
CA ILE A 221 -12.42 1.39 -6.34
C ILE A 221 -13.07 2.73 -5.99
N VAL A 222 -13.49 3.51 -7.00
CA VAL A 222 -14.20 4.78 -6.82
C VAL A 222 -15.53 4.54 -6.09
N GLY A 223 -15.75 5.27 -5.00
CA GLY A 223 -17.00 5.22 -4.23
C GLY A 223 -17.29 3.91 -3.50
N ALA A 224 -16.37 2.95 -3.47
CA ALA A 224 -16.53 1.72 -2.69
C ALA A 224 -16.48 2.04 -1.18
N GLU A 225 -17.30 1.37 -0.37
CA GLU A 225 -17.31 1.56 1.09
C GLU A 225 -15.97 1.24 1.77
N THR A 226 -15.14 0.46 1.09
CA THR A 226 -13.81 0.04 1.56
C THR A 226 -12.67 0.97 1.11
N THR A 227 -13.00 1.98 0.29
CA THR A 227 -12.05 3.01 -0.16
C THR A 227 -11.97 4.11 0.88
N VAL A 228 -10.75 4.48 1.25
CA VAL A 228 -10.46 5.47 2.30
C VAL A 228 -9.71 6.64 1.68
N GLY A 229 -10.18 7.86 1.95
CA GLY A 229 -9.59 9.11 1.49
C GLY A 229 -10.59 9.97 0.74
N ASP A 230 -10.12 11.15 0.35
CA ASP A 230 -10.83 12.14 -0.42
C ASP A 230 -10.76 11.84 -1.93
N GLN A 231 -11.91 11.95 -2.58
CA GLN A 231 -12.04 11.85 -4.03
C GLN A 231 -12.87 13.04 -4.53
N TYR A 232 -12.20 14.07 -5.05
CA TYR A 232 -12.87 15.27 -5.54
C TYR A 232 -12.85 15.42 -7.06
N GLU A 233 -12.16 14.54 -7.77
CA GLU A 233 -12.19 14.47 -9.23
C GLU A 233 -12.29 13.04 -9.76
N GLY A 234 -12.45 12.92 -11.09
CA GLY A 234 -12.45 11.62 -11.77
C GLY A 234 -11.06 10.99 -11.78
N VAL A 235 -10.96 9.80 -12.38
CA VAL A 235 -9.67 9.15 -12.62
C VAL A 235 -9.21 9.50 -14.03
N ALA A 236 -8.12 10.27 -14.17
CA ALA A 236 -7.57 10.62 -15.47
C ALA A 236 -6.56 9.57 -15.96
N SER A 237 -7.04 8.33 -16.15
CA SER A 237 -6.23 7.23 -16.71
C SER A 237 -6.14 7.27 -18.23
N ALA A 238 -5.23 6.49 -18.80
CA ALA A 238 -5.35 6.10 -20.21
C ALA A 238 -6.61 5.25 -20.45
N ASP A 239 -7.22 5.40 -21.62
CA ASP A 239 -8.41 4.65 -22.06
C ASP A 239 -8.06 3.24 -22.60
N ILE A 240 -6.79 2.87 -22.52
CA ILE A 240 -6.28 1.56 -22.93
C ILE A 240 -5.78 0.79 -21.71
N ASN A 241 -6.35 -0.40 -21.52
CA ASN A 241 -5.78 -1.40 -20.64
C ASN A 241 -4.66 -2.16 -21.36
N SER A 242 -3.40 -1.88 -20.99
CA SER A 242 -2.23 -2.53 -21.58
C SER A 242 -1.91 -3.91 -20.98
N GLY A 243 -2.61 -4.33 -19.93
CA GLY A 243 -2.32 -5.55 -19.17
C GLY A 243 -1.28 -5.39 -18.07
N MET A 244 -0.93 -4.15 -17.69
CA MET A 244 -0.01 -3.89 -16.57
C MET A 244 -0.57 -4.43 -15.25
N PHE A 245 -1.82 -4.12 -14.92
CA PHE A 245 -2.45 -4.61 -13.69
C PHE A 245 -2.57 -6.14 -13.65
N ALA A 246 -2.96 -6.76 -14.77
CA ALA A 246 -2.95 -8.21 -14.92
C ALA A 246 -1.55 -8.81 -14.70
N SER A 247 -0.50 -8.10 -15.13
CA SER A 247 0.87 -8.53 -14.86
C SER A 247 1.23 -8.49 -13.38
N PHE A 248 0.77 -7.48 -12.62
CA PHE A 248 0.96 -7.47 -11.16
C PHE A 248 0.30 -8.68 -10.49
N ILE A 249 -0.93 -9.02 -10.90
CA ILE A 249 -1.64 -10.22 -10.40
C ILE A 249 -0.85 -11.50 -10.72
N ASP A 250 -0.43 -11.67 -11.97
CA ASP A 250 0.31 -12.86 -12.43
C ASP A 250 1.63 -13.05 -11.66
N LYS A 251 2.35 -11.96 -11.40
CA LYS A 251 3.65 -12.00 -10.73
C LYS A 251 3.52 -12.16 -9.21
N ASN A 252 2.40 -11.74 -8.63
CA ASN A 252 2.07 -11.93 -7.21
C ASN A 252 3.15 -11.39 -6.25
N ASP A 253 3.81 -10.30 -6.63
CA ASP A 253 4.83 -9.59 -5.84
C ASP A 253 4.37 -8.17 -5.45
N VAL A 254 3.76 -7.43 -6.37
CA VAL A 254 3.26 -6.06 -6.15
C VAL A 254 1.99 -6.08 -5.32
N ILE A 255 2.06 -5.46 -4.13
CA ILE A 255 0.95 -5.36 -3.17
C ILE A 255 0.32 -3.96 -3.10
N GLY A 256 1.02 -2.95 -3.62
CA GLY A 256 0.56 -1.56 -3.62
C GLY A 256 1.07 -0.81 -4.85
N VAL A 257 0.19 0.00 -5.43
CA VAL A 257 0.45 0.85 -6.59
C VAL A 257 0.14 2.29 -6.18
N PHE A 258 1.11 3.19 -6.34
CA PHE A 258 1.05 4.57 -5.86
C PHE A 258 1.25 5.55 -7.02
N VAL A 259 0.27 6.42 -7.22
CA VAL A 259 0.20 7.34 -8.36
C VAL A 259 -0.04 8.80 -7.96
N GLY A 260 0.16 9.71 -8.91
CA GLY A 260 -0.10 11.15 -8.77
C GLY A 260 -1.21 11.60 -9.72
N HIS A 261 -0.96 12.67 -10.46
CA HIS A 261 -1.71 13.15 -11.62
C HIS A 261 -3.07 13.79 -11.29
N ASP A 262 -3.94 13.07 -10.58
CA ASP A 262 -5.20 13.61 -10.10
C ASP A 262 -4.96 14.33 -8.77
N HIS A 263 -4.69 15.63 -8.85
CA HIS A 263 -4.28 16.52 -7.77
C HIS A 263 -5.23 16.56 -6.55
N ASP A 264 -6.52 16.31 -6.78
CA ASP A 264 -7.60 16.45 -5.81
C ASP A 264 -8.15 15.08 -5.32
N ASN A 265 -7.37 14.03 -5.58
CA ASN A 265 -7.59 12.69 -5.06
C ASN A 265 -6.47 12.29 -4.09
N ASN A 266 -6.83 11.69 -2.96
CA ASN A 266 -5.87 11.07 -2.04
C ASN A 266 -6.33 9.70 -1.52
N TYR A 267 -7.26 9.06 -2.24
CA TYR A 267 -7.87 7.82 -1.78
C TYR A 267 -7.01 6.58 -2.05
N ILE A 268 -7.31 5.53 -1.30
CA ILE A 268 -6.76 4.18 -1.45
C ILE A 268 -7.86 3.13 -1.29
N GLY A 269 -7.84 2.10 -2.13
CA GLY A 269 -8.71 0.94 -2.03
C GLY A 269 -8.00 -0.34 -2.47
N ILE A 270 -8.50 -1.50 -2.04
CA ILE A 270 -7.96 -2.80 -2.47
C ILE A 270 -8.79 -3.31 -3.65
N HIS A 271 -8.13 -3.50 -4.80
CA HIS A 271 -8.70 -4.16 -5.96
C HIS A 271 -7.98 -5.48 -6.22
N LYS A 272 -8.71 -6.61 -6.21
CA LYS A 272 -8.17 -7.96 -6.47
C LYS A 272 -6.88 -8.29 -5.69
N GLY A 273 -6.80 -7.84 -4.44
CA GLY A 273 -5.67 -8.12 -3.55
C GLY A 273 -4.47 -7.16 -3.68
N ILE A 274 -4.61 -6.07 -4.43
CA ILE A 274 -3.59 -5.02 -4.60
C ILE A 274 -4.18 -3.68 -4.15
N GLY A 275 -3.46 -2.93 -3.32
CA GLY A 275 -3.84 -1.57 -2.97
C GLY A 275 -3.56 -0.60 -4.12
N LEU A 276 -4.57 0.12 -4.60
CA LEU A 276 -4.45 1.19 -5.58
C LEU A 276 -4.61 2.52 -4.85
N ALA A 277 -3.58 3.35 -4.85
CA ALA A 277 -3.53 4.57 -4.04
C ALA A 277 -3.12 5.78 -4.88
N PHE A 278 -3.89 6.85 -4.77
CA PHE A 278 -3.42 8.20 -5.13
C PHE A 278 -2.53 8.74 -4.00
N GLY A 279 -1.52 9.52 -4.37
CA GLY A 279 -0.74 10.31 -3.43
C GLY A 279 -1.58 11.44 -2.84
N GLN A 280 -0.93 12.55 -2.52
CA GLN A 280 -1.60 13.83 -2.33
C GLN A 280 -0.68 14.87 -2.91
N ARG A 281 -1.21 15.79 -3.71
CA ARG A 281 -0.39 16.85 -4.32
C ARG A 281 0.44 17.54 -3.23
N SER A 282 1.72 17.73 -3.51
CA SER A 282 2.67 18.37 -2.60
C SER A 282 2.87 19.85 -2.94
N GLY A 283 2.54 20.24 -4.18
CA GLY A 283 2.76 21.58 -4.70
C GLY A 283 1.63 22.57 -4.47
N PHE A 284 1.97 23.84 -4.22
CA PHE A 284 1.04 24.96 -4.25
C PHE A 284 0.77 25.50 -5.66
N GLN A 285 1.64 25.19 -6.64
CA GLN A 285 1.43 25.54 -8.05
C GLN A 285 0.41 24.63 -8.75
N ALA A 286 0.25 23.39 -8.28
CA ALA A 286 -0.81 22.51 -8.72
C ALA A 286 -2.18 23.08 -8.32
N TYR A 287 -3.20 22.88 -9.16
CA TYR A 287 -4.57 23.17 -8.74
C TYR A 287 -5.00 22.19 -7.64
N GLY A 288 -6.08 22.54 -6.92
CA GLY A 288 -6.74 21.63 -6.00
C GLY A 288 -7.16 22.30 -4.69
N GLN A 289 -8.08 21.66 -3.99
CA GLN A 289 -8.60 22.10 -2.69
C GLN A 289 -7.97 21.39 -1.50
N LEU A 290 -7.37 20.21 -1.71
CA LEU A 290 -6.63 19.51 -0.65
C LEU A 290 -5.44 20.35 -0.15
N GLU A 291 -5.18 20.34 1.16
CA GLU A 291 -3.97 20.94 1.72
C GLU A 291 -2.74 20.22 1.16
N PRO A 292 -1.73 20.94 0.60
CA PRO A 292 -0.54 20.27 0.08
C PRO A 292 0.15 19.41 1.15
N GLY A 293 0.51 18.19 0.77
CA GLY A 293 1.08 17.20 1.67
C GLY A 293 1.71 16.04 0.92
N CYS A 294 1.97 14.95 1.62
CA CYS A 294 2.53 13.74 1.05
C CYS A 294 1.78 12.51 1.56
N ARG A 295 1.76 11.45 0.75
CA ARG A 295 1.42 10.13 1.26
C ARG A 295 2.67 9.51 1.90
N ILE A 296 2.51 8.96 3.09
CA ILE A 296 3.55 8.18 3.75
C ILE A 296 3.20 6.71 3.65
N ILE A 297 4.19 5.88 3.38
CA ILE A 297 4.03 4.43 3.22
C ILE A 297 5.07 3.77 4.14
N ARG A 298 4.66 2.80 4.93
CA ARG A 298 5.54 2.07 5.84
C ARG A 298 5.42 0.58 5.56
N MET A 299 6.43 0.02 4.94
CA MET A 299 6.52 -1.42 4.71
C MET A 299 7.02 -2.13 5.97
N HIS A 300 6.63 -3.40 6.13
CA HIS A 300 7.08 -4.25 7.23
C HIS A 300 7.90 -5.43 6.68
N GLU A 301 9.10 -5.62 7.21
CA GLU A 301 10.03 -6.66 6.76
C GLU A 301 9.44 -8.07 7.00
N GLY A 302 9.49 -8.91 5.97
CA GLY A 302 9.03 -10.31 6.04
C GLY A 302 7.55 -10.51 5.76
N ASP A 303 6.77 -9.45 5.59
CA ASP A 303 5.33 -9.49 5.36
C ASP A 303 4.94 -8.85 4.02
N PHE A 304 3.85 -9.34 3.43
CA PHE A 304 3.16 -8.69 2.30
C PHE A 304 2.17 -7.64 2.84
N SER A 305 2.71 -6.65 3.57
CA SER A 305 1.92 -5.64 4.28
C SER A 305 2.60 -4.26 4.26
N TYR A 306 1.76 -3.22 4.37
CA TYR A 306 2.20 -1.86 4.62
C TYR A 306 1.10 -1.04 5.30
N ASP A 307 1.53 -0.02 6.02
CA ASP A 307 0.66 1.03 6.54
C ASP A 307 0.81 2.27 5.65
N THR A 308 -0.25 3.03 5.42
CA THR A 308 -0.14 4.32 4.71
C THR A 308 -1.09 5.37 5.26
N TRP A 309 -0.69 6.64 5.18
CA TRP A 309 -1.49 7.78 5.61
C TRP A 309 -1.10 9.03 4.84
N ILE A 310 -1.92 10.06 4.92
CA ILE A 310 -1.59 11.40 4.44
C ILE A 310 -0.93 12.19 5.57
N ARG A 311 0.17 12.87 5.26
CA ARG A 311 0.84 13.83 6.15
C ARG A 311 0.83 15.21 5.50
N THR A 312 0.25 16.17 6.19
CA THR A 312 0.29 17.60 5.86
C THR A 312 1.02 18.38 6.96
N PRO A 313 1.32 19.67 6.76
CA PRO A 313 1.78 20.54 7.84
C PRO A 313 0.79 20.59 9.03
N SER A 314 -0.50 20.44 8.77
CA SER A 314 -1.55 20.47 9.79
C SER A 314 -1.71 19.16 10.57
N GLY A 315 -1.33 18.01 10.02
CA GLY A 315 -1.49 16.74 10.74
C GLY A 315 -1.37 15.47 9.90
N THR A 316 -1.90 14.37 10.45
CA THR A 316 -2.08 13.10 9.75
C THR A 316 -3.54 12.87 9.50
N ASP A 317 -3.88 12.33 8.33
CA ASP A 317 -5.22 11.83 8.03
C ASP A 317 -5.17 10.53 7.22
N HIS A 318 -6.33 9.90 7.01
CA HIS A 318 -6.54 8.77 6.10
C HIS A 318 -5.59 7.59 6.31
N MET A 319 -5.35 7.23 7.58
CA MET A 319 -4.54 6.06 7.92
C MET A 319 -5.22 4.78 7.39
N TYR A 320 -4.44 3.91 6.77
CA TYR A 320 -4.90 2.72 6.06
C TYR A 320 -3.91 1.56 6.23
N TYR A 321 -4.42 0.34 6.41
CA TYR A 321 -3.61 -0.85 6.67
C TYR A 321 -3.83 -1.96 5.63
N PHE A 322 -2.84 -2.21 4.78
CA PHE A 322 -2.85 -3.33 3.84
C PHE A 322 -2.27 -4.60 4.50
N PRO A 323 -2.88 -5.80 4.33
CA PRO A 323 -3.96 -6.15 3.40
C PRO A 323 -5.38 -6.11 3.98
N SER A 324 -5.56 -5.65 5.22
CA SER A 324 -6.89 -5.65 5.84
C SER A 324 -7.87 -4.66 5.22
N GLY A 325 -7.36 -3.62 4.59
CA GLY A 325 -8.15 -2.51 4.04
C GLY A 325 -8.89 -1.72 5.10
N LEU A 326 -8.46 -1.82 6.37
CA LEU A 326 -9.05 -1.10 7.48
C LEU A 326 -8.38 0.26 7.62
N ALA A 327 -9.19 1.27 7.93
CA ALA A 327 -8.68 2.57 8.37
C ALA A 327 -8.18 2.50 9.83
N ALA A 328 -7.51 3.55 10.31
CA ALA A 328 -7.35 3.72 11.75
C ALA A 328 -8.70 3.96 12.43
N TYR A 329 -8.78 3.50 13.67
CA TYR A 329 -9.79 3.94 14.61
C TYR A 329 -9.29 5.21 15.31
N ASP A 330 -10.21 6.09 15.63
CA ASP A 330 -9.92 7.29 16.42
C ASP A 330 -10.05 7.01 17.93
N GLU A 331 -9.75 8.02 18.74
CA GLU A 331 -9.88 7.94 20.21
C GLU A 331 -11.33 7.80 20.69
N ASN A 332 -12.31 8.13 19.85
CA ASN A 332 -13.74 8.03 20.15
C ASN A 332 -14.32 6.66 19.79
N THR A 333 -13.55 5.81 19.11
CA THR A 333 -13.99 4.48 18.71
C THR A 333 -14.26 3.63 19.94
N GLU A 334 -15.52 3.24 20.11
CA GLU A 334 -15.96 2.44 21.24
C GLU A 334 -15.56 0.97 21.05
N PHE A 335 -14.55 0.53 21.81
CA PHE A 335 -14.13 -0.86 21.85
C PHE A 335 -15.07 -1.68 22.72
N SER A 336 -15.56 -2.80 22.19
CA SER A 336 -16.26 -3.78 23.01
C SER A 336 -15.23 -4.44 23.96
N PRO A 337 -15.45 -4.41 25.29
CA PRO A 337 -14.49 -4.94 26.25
C PRO A 337 -14.46 -6.46 26.22
N ALA A 338 -13.27 -7.05 26.36
CA ALA A 338 -13.14 -8.50 26.45
C ALA A 338 -13.88 -9.06 27.66
N LYS A 339 -14.51 -10.22 27.49
CA LYS A 339 -15.22 -10.93 28.54
C LYS A 339 -14.25 -11.56 29.53
N ASN A 340 -14.58 -11.47 30.81
CA ASN A 340 -13.92 -12.23 31.85
C ASN A 340 -14.54 -13.64 31.88
N VAL A 341 -13.81 -14.61 31.31
CA VAL A 341 -14.27 -15.99 31.14
C VAL A 341 -13.59 -16.92 32.12
N GLY A 342 -14.25 -18.02 32.46
CA GLY A 342 -13.71 -19.05 33.33
C GLY A 342 -12.60 -19.88 32.65
N LYS A 343 -12.49 -21.16 33.04
CA LYS A 343 -11.67 -22.08 32.25
C LYS A 343 -12.34 -22.31 30.90
N VAL A 344 -11.52 -22.32 29.84
CA VAL A 344 -11.97 -22.52 28.47
C VAL A 344 -11.21 -23.67 27.83
N LYS A 345 -11.85 -24.34 26.88
CA LYS A 345 -11.25 -25.36 26.02
C LYS A 345 -11.57 -25.06 24.55
N PRO A 346 -10.75 -25.52 23.59
CA PRO A 346 -11.02 -25.30 22.17
C PRO A 346 -12.36 -25.88 21.72
N GLY A 347 -13.04 -25.18 20.80
CA GLY A 347 -14.21 -25.68 20.08
C GLY A 347 -15.35 -24.68 19.92
N VAL A 348 -16.39 -25.13 19.23
CA VAL A 348 -17.63 -24.42 18.90
C VAL A 348 -18.81 -25.32 19.24
N LYS A 349 -19.74 -24.84 20.07
CA LYS A 349 -21.01 -25.54 20.31
C LYS A 349 -21.95 -25.28 19.14
N TYR A 350 -22.58 -26.32 18.60
CA TYR A 350 -23.61 -26.16 17.59
C TYR A 350 -24.96 -26.70 18.06
N LYS A 351 -26.02 -26.11 17.52
CA LYS A 351 -27.37 -26.66 17.45
C LYS A 351 -27.73 -26.79 15.98
N TYR A 352 -28.29 -27.93 15.61
CA TYR A 352 -28.74 -28.24 14.25
C TYR A 352 -30.25 -28.41 14.26
N PHE A 353 -30.90 -27.82 13.26
CA PHE A 353 -32.35 -27.76 13.09
C PHE A 353 -32.70 -28.28 11.68
N GLU A 354 -33.88 -28.85 11.54
CA GLU A 354 -34.46 -29.18 10.24
C GLU A 354 -35.81 -28.45 10.12
N GLY A 355 -36.04 -27.83 8.98
CA GLY A 355 -37.20 -27.01 8.73
C GLY A 355 -37.01 -26.08 7.52
N GLU A 356 -38.12 -25.68 6.92
CA GLU A 356 -38.12 -24.63 5.91
C GLU A 356 -37.95 -23.29 6.61
N PHE A 357 -36.79 -22.65 6.41
CA PHE A 357 -36.49 -21.34 6.96
C PHE A 357 -36.35 -20.30 5.84
N SER A 358 -36.79 -19.07 6.12
CA SER A 358 -36.59 -17.91 5.24
C SER A 358 -35.78 -16.78 5.89
N SER A 359 -35.51 -16.90 7.19
CA SER A 359 -34.66 -16.00 7.97
C SER A 359 -34.01 -16.78 9.12
N THR A 360 -32.78 -16.39 9.46
CA THR A 360 -32.06 -16.86 10.65
C THR A 360 -32.82 -16.64 11.96
N ASP A 361 -33.73 -15.67 12.03
CA ASP A 361 -34.53 -15.40 13.22
C ASP A 361 -35.55 -16.53 13.51
N GLU A 362 -35.94 -17.30 12.48
CA GLU A 362 -36.89 -18.42 12.58
C GLU A 362 -36.31 -19.65 13.29
N LEU A 363 -34.98 -19.71 13.46
CA LEU A 363 -34.30 -20.73 14.27
C LEU A 363 -34.58 -20.56 15.77
N SER A 364 -34.90 -19.33 16.19
CA SER A 364 -35.22 -19.03 17.58
C SER A 364 -36.51 -19.74 18.01
N GLY A 365 -36.45 -20.49 19.11
CA GLY A 365 -37.58 -21.25 19.63
C GLY A 365 -37.80 -22.61 18.97
N GLN A 366 -37.04 -22.96 17.92
CA GLN A 366 -37.04 -24.31 17.36
C GLN A 366 -36.39 -25.30 18.33
N THR A 367 -36.82 -26.56 18.28
CA THR A 367 -36.17 -27.63 19.03
C THR A 367 -35.02 -28.19 18.19
N PRO A 368 -33.76 -28.15 18.64
CA PRO A 368 -32.66 -28.67 17.88
C PRO A 368 -32.77 -30.20 17.76
N LYS A 369 -32.57 -30.72 16.55
CA LYS A 369 -32.51 -32.15 16.28
C LYS A 369 -31.21 -32.77 16.79
N LYS A 370 -30.12 -32.01 16.68
CA LYS A 370 -28.78 -32.41 17.12
C LYS A 370 -28.07 -31.24 17.78
N THR A 371 -27.23 -31.54 18.76
CA THR A 371 -26.30 -30.59 19.35
C THR A 371 -24.95 -31.25 19.53
N GLY A 372 -23.87 -30.47 19.52
CA GLY A 372 -22.54 -31.04 19.65
C GLY A 372 -21.46 -30.00 19.83
N LEU A 373 -20.21 -30.48 19.80
CA LEU A 373 -18.99 -29.69 19.89
C LEU A 373 -18.09 -30.06 18.70
N ILE A 374 -17.72 -29.07 17.90
CA ILE A 374 -16.83 -29.19 16.75
C ILE A 374 -15.64 -28.23 16.90
N SER A 375 -14.58 -28.35 16.09
CA SER A 375 -13.41 -27.47 16.22
C SER A 375 -13.61 -26.12 15.52
N ASN A 376 -14.43 -26.06 14.48
CA ASN A 376 -14.69 -24.86 13.68
C ASN A 376 -16.11 -24.91 13.07
N ILE A 377 -16.56 -23.80 12.49
CA ILE A 377 -17.82 -23.68 11.74
C ILE A 377 -17.81 -24.67 10.57
N SER A 378 -18.82 -25.52 10.50
CA SER A 378 -18.92 -26.56 9.47
C SER A 378 -20.36 -27.04 9.30
N LEU A 379 -20.75 -27.26 8.05
CA LEU A 379 -22.04 -27.86 7.67
C LEU A 379 -22.03 -29.39 7.76
N ALA A 380 -20.87 -30.02 8.01
CA ALA A 380 -20.71 -31.49 7.99
C ALA A 380 -21.57 -32.25 9.01
N GLU A 381 -22.17 -31.55 9.96
CA GLU A 381 -23.07 -32.12 10.97
C GLU A 381 -24.54 -32.16 10.52
N ALA A 382 -24.86 -31.67 9.32
CA ALA A 382 -26.19 -31.73 8.73
C ALA A 382 -26.53 -33.16 8.29
N ASP A 383 -27.77 -33.59 8.59
CA ASP A 383 -28.28 -34.92 8.22
C ASP A 383 -29.07 -34.90 6.89
N VAL A 384 -29.43 -33.69 6.40
CA VAL A 384 -30.12 -33.45 5.13
C VAL A 384 -29.38 -32.41 4.31
N THR A 385 -29.68 -32.34 3.01
CA THR A 385 -29.03 -31.42 2.05
C THR A 385 -29.74 -30.08 1.91
N ASP A 386 -31.00 -29.99 2.30
CA ASP A 386 -31.86 -28.82 2.11
C ASP A 386 -32.75 -28.67 3.35
N TYR A 387 -33.25 -27.47 3.60
CA TYR A 387 -34.19 -27.16 4.68
C TYR A 387 -33.64 -27.51 6.06
N PHE A 388 -32.49 -26.92 6.38
CA PHE A 388 -31.85 -27.06 7.68
C PHE A 388 -31.29 -25.75 8.20
N GLY A 389 -30.88 -25.74 9.46
CA GLY A 389 -30.24 -24.58 10.04
C GLY A 389 -29.28 -24.91 11.16
N PHE A 390 -28.39 -23.97 11.43
CA PHE A 390 -27.41 -24.05 12.51
C PHE A 390 -27.41 -22.79 13.37
N GLU A 391 -27.25 -23.01 14.67
CA GLU A 391 -26.79 -21.99 15.60
C GLU A 391 -25.44 -22.44 16.17
N TYR A 392 -24.38 -21.71 15.85
CA TYR A 392 -23.04 -21.90 16.41
C TYR A 392 -22.79 -20.88 17.52
N ASN A 393 -22.29 -21.34 18.66
CA ASN A 393 -21.92 -20.51 19.81
C ASN A 393 -20.50 -20.85 20.27
N ALA A 394 -19.66 -19.85 20.41
CA ALA A 394 -18.30 -19.95 20.91
C ALA A 394 -17.86 -18.67 21.62
N LEU A 395 -16.67 -18.73 22.20
CA LEU A 395 -15.83 -17.58 22.50
C LEU A 395 -14.79 -17.48 21.39
N ILE A 396 -14.60 -16.28 20.83
CA ILE A 396 -13.49 -15.98 19.92
C ILE A 396 -12.38 -15.26 20.68
N ASN A 397 -11.14 -15.72 20.55
CA ASN A 397 -9.98 -15.09 21.17
C ASN A 397 -9.36 -14.03 20.26
N ILE A 398 -9.43 -12.77 20.67
CA ILE A 398 -8.89 -11.61 19.98
C ILE A 398 -7.46 -11.34 20.48
N PRO A 399 -6.42 -11.56 19.65
CA PRO A 399 -5.03 -11.56 20.12
C PRO A 399 -4.48 -10.14 20.38
N VAL A 400 -5.02 -9.14 19.67
CA VAL A 400 -4.59 -7.74 19.73
C VAL A 400 -5.83 -6.85 19.66
N LYS A 401 -5.90 -5.82 20.49
CA LYS A 401 -6.95 -4.79 20.42
C LYS A 401 -6.91 -4.11 19.05
N GLY A 402 -8.06 -3.95 18.40
CA GLY A 402 -8.14 -3.26 17.12
C GLY A 402 -9.51 -3.35 16.45
N LEU A 403 -9.59 -2.79 15.24
CA LEU A 403 -10.70 -3.04 14.34
C LEU A 403 -10.56 -4.43 13.73
N TYR A 404 -11.68 -5.16 13.70
CA TYR A 404 -11.80 -6.46 13.06
C TYR A 404 -12.91 -6.37 12.03
N ARG A 405 -12.60 -6.72 10.79
CA ARG A 405 -13.58 -6.95 9.74
C ARG A 405 -13.91 -8.43 9.73
N PHE A 406 -15.16 -8.79 9.95
CA PHE A 406 -15.65 -10.15 9.77
C PHE A 406 -16.39 -10.25 8.44
N TYR A 407 -16.37 -11.43 7.82
CA TYR A 407 -17.21 -11.73 6.66
C TYR A 407 -17.91 -13.08 6.83
N THR A 408 -19.06 -13.22 6.18
CA THR A 408 -19.67 -14.52 5.88
C THR A 408 -19.81 -14.66 4.37
N TYR A 409 -19.51 -15.86 3.85
CA TYR A 409 -19.86 -16.25 2.48
C TYR A 409 -20.83 -17.42 2.60
N SER A 410 -22.12 -17.16 2.38
CA SER A 410 -23.19 -18.15 2.54
C SER A 410 -24.10 -18.26 1.33
N ASP A 411 -24.52 -19.49 1.03
CA ASP A 411 -25.73 -19.79 0.24
C ASP A 411 -26.90 -19.77 1.22
N ASP A 412 -27.95 -19.03 0.89
CA ASP A 412 -28.99 -18.58 1.81
C ASP A 412 -28.43 -17.85 3.07
N GLY A 413 -29.24 -17.77 4.12
CA GLY A 413 -29.11 -16.73 5.13
C GLY A 413 -28.10 -17.06 6.22
N SER A 414 -27.21 -16.11 6.53
CA SER A 414 -26.37 -16.13 7.73
C SER A 414 -26.35 -14.80 8.49
N LYS A 415 -26.19 -14.86 9.81
CA LYS A 415 -26.07 -13.67 10.66
C LYS A 415 -25.01 -13.90 11.72
N LEU A 416 -23.96 -13.09 11.72
CA LEU A 416 -22.85 -13.14 12.67
C LEU A 416 -23.01 -12.05 13.73
N LEU A 417 -22.99 -12.45 14.99
CA LEU A 417 -23.01 -11.59 16.14
C LEU A 417 -21.72 -11.73 16.96
N ILE A 418 -21.16 -10.60 17.35
CA ILE A 418 -20.04 -10.52 18.30
C ILE A 418 -20.51 -9.71 19.52
N ASP A 419 -20.38 -10.29 20.71
CA ASP A 419 -20.91 -9.71 21.97
C ASP A 419 -22.39 -9.29 21.87
N GLY A 420 -23.18 -10.06 21.12
CA GLY A 420 -24.61 -9.82 20.91
C GLY A 420 -24.94 -8.68 19.92
N LYS A 421 -23.94 -7.99 19.36
CA LYS A 421 -24.12 -7.02 18.27
C LYS A 421 -24.06 -7.74 16.94
N VAL A 422 -25.02 -7.51 16.05
CA VAL A 422 -24.95 -8.00 14.66
C VAL A 422 -23.80 -7.28 13.95
N VAL A 423 -22.79 -8.03 13.52
CA VAL A 423 -21.62 -7.53 12.81
C VAL A 423 -21.73 -7.80 11.31
N VAL A 424 -22.22 -8.99 10.93
CA VAL A 424 -22.49 -9.32 9.53
C VAL A 424 -23.95 -9.78 9.42
N ASP A 425 -24.70 -9.16 8.53
CA ASP A 425 -26.08 -9.53 8.20
C ASP A 425 -26.13 -9.96 6.73
N ASN A 426 -26.14 -11.27 6.53
CA ASN A 426 -26.23 -11.94 5.24
C ASN A 426 -27.52 -12.78 5.22
N ASP A 427 -28.59 -12.31 5.85
CA ASP A 427 -29.83 -13.05 6.05
C ASP A 427 -30.74 -13.04 4.80
N GLY A 428 -31.71 -13.96 4.79
CA GLY A 428 -32.65 -14.15 3.68
C GLY A 428 -32.20 -15.24 2.69
N SER A 429 -33.11 -15.65 1.80
CA SER A 429 -32.80 -16.66 0.79
C SER A 429 -32.16 -16.05 -0.45
N HIS A 430 -31.00 -16.56 -0.85
CA HIS A 430 -30.21 -16.07 -1.98
C HIS A 430 -29.12 -17.07 -2.38
N SER A 431 -28.65 -16.98 -3.62
CA SER A 431 -27.44 -17.69 -4.04
C SER A 431 -26.20 -17.25 -3.25
N ALA A 432 -25.19 -18.11 -3.17
CA ALA A 432 -23.92 -17.86 -2.48
C ALA A 432 -23.35 -16.45 -2.70
N LYS A 433 -23.38 -15.61 -1.65
CA LYS A 433 -22.84 -14.25 -1.66
C LYS A 433 -22.07 -13.95 -0.38
N ARG A 434 -21.20 -12.96 -0.46
CA ARG A 434 -20.37 -12.49 0.66
C ARG A 434 -20.93 -11.19 1.21
N GLU A 435 -21.03 -11.10 2.53
CA GLU A 435 -21.30 -9.86 3.26
C GLU A 435 -20.26 -9.70 4.36
N GLU A 436 -20.01 -8.46 4.78
CA GLU A 436 -18.99 -8.14 5.77
C GLU A 436 -19.39 -6.99 6.70
N GLY A 437 -18.68 -6.86 7.81
CA GLY A 437 -18.86 -5.75 8.73
C GLY A 437 -17.70 -5.62 9.71
N VAL A 438 -17.58 -4.44 10.31
CA VAL A 438 -16.43 -4.05 11.14
C VAL A 438 -16.87 -3.80 12.59
N ILE A 439 -16.07 -4.29 13.54
CA ILE A 439 -16.26 -4.05 14.98
C ILE A 439 -14.91 -3.77 15.66
N ALA A 440 -14.91 -2.85 16.62
CA ALA A 440 -13.77 -2.57 17.48
C ALA A 440 -13.78 -3.49 18.71
N LEU A 441 -12.71 -4.28 18.90
CA LEU A 441 -12.62 -5.28 19.98
C LEU A 441 -11.35 -5.06 20.81
N ASP A 442 -11.49 -5.10 22.14
CA ASP A 442 -10.35 -5.20 23.04
C ASP A 442 -9.66 -6.57 22.89
N LYS A 443 -8.42 -6.68 23.36
CA LYS A 443 -7.73 -7.96 23.42
C LYS A 443 -8.40 -8.88 24.44
N GLY A 444 -8.71 -10.12 24.05
CA GLY A 444 -9.23 -11.16 24.94
C GLY A 444 -10.39 -11.94 24.32
N PHE A 445 -11.23 -12.57 25.14
CA PHE A 445 -12.34 -13.38 24.66
C PHE A 445 -13.59 -12.55 24.41
N HIS A 446 -14.24 -12.78 23.28
CA HIS A 446 -15.52 -12.18 22.93
C HIS A 446 -16.53 -13.28 22.62
N GLU A 447 -17.82 -13.03 22.85
CA GLU A 447 -18.85 -13.99 22.45
C GLU A 447 -18.99 -13.98 20.94
N PHE A 448 -19.00 -15.17 20.36
CA PHE A 448 -19.21 -15.41 18.95
C PHE A 448 -20.50 -16.22 18.79
N LYS A 449 -21.45 -15.69 18.02
CA LYS A 449 -22.67 -16.39 17.66
C LYS A 449 -22.90 -16.27 16.17
N LEU A 450 -23.04 -17.40 15.48
CA LEU A 450 -23.39 -17.46 14.07
C LEU A 450 -24.69 -18.21 13.90
N LEU A 451 -25.64 -17.59 13.20
CA LEU A 451 -26.85 -18.22 12.72
C LEU A 451 -26.72 -18.49 11.23
N TYR A 452 -27.22 -19.63 10.77
CA TYR A 452 -27.24 -20.02 9.37
C TYR A 452 -28.48 -20.86 9.06
N PHE A 453 -29.08 -20.69 7.89
CA PHE A 453 -30.00 -21.66 7.35
C PHE A 453 -29.71 -21.92 5.88
N GLU A 454 -30.01 -23.15 5.47
CA GLU A 454 -30.05 -23.58 4.07
C GLU A 454 -31.50 -23.85 3.71
N SER A 455 -31.98 -23.23 2.63
CA SER A 455 -33.31 -23.46 2.09
C SER A 455 -33.25 -24.58 1.06
N TYR A 456 -32.89 -24.27 -0.18
CA TYR A 456 -32.92 -25.24 -1.27
C TYR A 456 -31.82 -25.00 -2.31
N MET A 457 -31.30 -26.10 -2.87
CA MET A 457 -30.19 -26.18 -3.81
C MET A 457 -28.81 -26.15 -3.14
N GLY A 458 -27.86 -25.34 -3.61
CA GLY A 458 -26.48 -25.43 -3.14
C GLY A 458 -26.38 -25.16 -1.65
N GLU A 459 -25.27 -25.54 -1.02
CA GLU A 459 -25.00 -25.15 0.37
C GLU A 459 -23.58 -24.58 0.45
N LYS A 460 -23.44 -23.43 1.11
CA LYS A 460 -22.13 -22.83 1.36
C LYS A 460 -22.20 -22.07 2.67
N LEU A 461 -21.17 -22.24 3.49
CA LEU A 461 -20.92 -21.39 4.64
C LEU A 461 -19.41 -21.31 4.87
N GLU A 462 -18.90 -20.09 4.90
CA GLU A 462 -17.52 -19.78 5.25
C GLU A 462 -17.51 -18.50 6.08
N VAL A 463 -16.74 -18.49 7.16
CA VAL A 463 -16.63 -17.33 8.05
C VAL A 463 -15.16 -17.01 8.26
N GLY A 464 -14.82 -15.76 7.99
CA GLY A 464 -13.46 -15.27 8.12
C GLY A 464 -13.40 -13.88 8.70
N PHE A 465 -12.18 -13.41 8.87
CA PHE A 465 -11.92 -12.10 9.43
C PHE A 465 -10.55 -11.56 8.98
N SER A 466 -10.38 -10.25 9.11
CA SER A 466 -9.11 -9.55 9.00
C SER A 466 -9.01 -8.49 10.09
N SER A 467 -7.78 -8.05 10.37
CA SER A 467 -7.49 -6.93 11.27
C SER A 467 -6.21 -6.26 10.81
N VAL A 468 -5.88 -5.10 11.40
CA VAL A 468 -4.68 -4.29 11.08
C VAL A 468 -3.41 -5.13 10.94
N LYS A 469 -3.24 -6.16 11.78
CA LYS A 469 -2.07 -7.07 11.75
C LYS A 469 -2.39 -8.51 11.32
N ILE A 470 -3.62 -8.76 10.87
CA ILE A 470 -4.11 -10.09 10.52
C ILE A 470 -4.64 -10.02 9.09
N ARG A 471 -3.91 -10.66 8.16
CA ARG A 471 -4.40 -10.84 6.79
C ARG A 471 -5.71 -11.61 6.81
N GLU A 472 -6.61 -11.26 5.89
CA GLU A 472 -7.87 -11.95 5.73
C GLU A 472 -7.65 -13.47 5.63
N CYS A 473 -8.37 -14.21 6.48
CA CYS A 473 -8.36 -15.66 6.49
C CYS A 473 -9.69 -16.19 7.04
N ILE A 474 -10.01 -17.45 6.74
CA ILE A 474 -11.02 -18.22 7.47
C ILE A 474 -10.57 -18.27 8.94
N ILE A 475 -11.49 -18.05 9.88
CA ILE A 475 -11.15 -18.02 11.30
C ILE A 475 -10.54 -19.38 11.70
N PRO A 476 -9.28 -19.44 12.17
CA PRO A 476 -8.65 -20.71 12.50
C PRO A 476 -9.26 -21.36 13.74
N ASP A 477 -9.23 -22.70 13.84
CA ASP A 477 -9.71 -23.45 15.01
C ASP A 477 -9.12 -22.96 16.33
N SER A 478 -7.86 -22.47 16.30
CA SER A 478 -7.16 -21.93 17.46
C SER A 478 -7.75 -20.64 18.03
N PHE A 479 -8.72 -20.03 17.34
CA PHE A 479 -9.44 -18.84 17.80
C PHE A 479 -10.73 -19.18 18.53
N PHE A 480 -11.27 -20.41 18.38
CA PHE A 480 -12.57 -20.79 18.95
C PHE A 480 -12.44 -21.58 20.24
N PHE A 481 -13.22 -21.16 21.24
CA PHE A 481 -13.24 -21.75 22.56
C PHE A 481 -14.66 -21.87 23.11
N VAL A 482 -14.85 -22.72 24.11
CA VAL A 482 -16.06 -22.81 24.92
C VAL A 482 -15.69 -22.83 26.39
N GLU A 483 -16.52 -22.23 27.24
CA GLU A 483 -16.37 -22.37 28.70
C GLU A 483 -16.56 -23.84 29.11
N GLU A 484 -15.70 -24.30 30.03
CA GLU A 484 -15.67 -25.66 30.59
C GLU A 484 -16.86 -26.00 31.48
#